data_AF-A0A9X3ES90-F1
#
_entry.id   AF-A0A9X3ES90-F1
#
_cell.length_a   1.000
_cell.length_b   1.000
_cell.length_c   1.000
_cell.angle_alpha   90.00
_cell.angle_beta   90.00
_cell.angle_gamma   90.00
#
_symmetry.space_group_name_H-M   'P 1'
#
loop_
_entity.id
_entity.type
_entity.pdbx_description
1 polymer ?
#
loop_
_entity_poly.entity_id
_entity_poly.type
_entity_poly.pdbx_seq_one_letter_code
_entity_poly.pdbx_strand_id
1 'polypeptide(L)'
;MNTTTLRRGRRATSIVLLCTATALIGCTAGDPLEQDEDSADIAVRNDDSAKAPLDAASVSIQRLEKPTEFADTKIFVTLSKGDAEKLANPQVVGAGDEDAPIVLRDDGKGGDEKAGDLVFTGLAFADIDALKARAEAEAKQDVKDVPQFVGRSVEKLAPAEALDLDKFLGGGVIKLPGAPKLLFSLANARHSLMITDPSVVRDFTRTYDPCTDTGAAMGPWSSAI
;
A
#
# COMPACT_ATOMS: atom_id res chain seq x y z
N MET A 1 -38.41 19.35 -21.23
CA MET A 1 -37.49 20.30 -21.90
C MET A 1 -37.42 21.54 -21.03
N ASN A 2 -36.30 21.77 -20.34
CA ASN A 2 -35.85 23.07 -19.85
C ASN A 2 -34.42 22.91 -19.32
N THR A 3 -33.47 23.30 -20.17
CA THR A 3 -32.03 23.30 -19.93
C THR A 3 -31.63 24.62 -19.28
N THR A 4 -31.06 24.56 -18.07
CA THR A 4 -30.42 25.74 -17.45
C THR A 4 -28.94 25.43 -17.23
N THR A 5 -28.11 26.00 -18.11
CA THR A 5 -26.65 25.93 -18.08
C THR A 5 -26.09 27.11 -17.30
N LEU A 6 -25.32 26.85 -16.24
CA LEU A 6 -24.62 27.88 -15.47
C LEU A 6 -23.11 27.75 -15.69
N ARG A 7 -22.57 28.63 -16.55
CA ARG A 7 -21.13 28.88 -16.73
C ARG A 7 -20.67 29.97 -15.74
N ARG A 8 -19.68 29.66 -14.92
CA ARG A 8 -18.73 30.61 -14.28
C ARG A 8 -17.37 29.93 -14.39
N GLY A 9 -16.27 30.53 -14.82
CA GLY A 9 -15.87 31.91 -14.98
C GLY A 9 -14.38 31.94 -14.61
N ARG A 10 -13.49 31.66 -15.59
CA ARG A 10 -12.03 31.68 -15.41
C ARG A 10 -11.58 33.09 -15.01
N ARG A 11 -10.81 33.21 -13.93
CA ARG A 11 -9.96 34.38 -13.68
C ARG A 11 -8.50 33.95 -13.80
N ALA A 12 -7.89 34.37 -14.90
CA ALA A 12 -6.46 34.42 -15.07
C ALA A 12 -5.95 35.69 -14.36
N THR A 13 -4.90 35.56 -13.55
CA THR A 13 -4.16 36.69 -13.02
C THR A 13 -2.68 36.41 -13.26
N SER A 14 -2.18 36.95 -14.37
CA SER A 14 -0.76 37.10 -14.67
C SER A 14 -0.27 38.38 -14.02
N ILE A 15 0.73 38.34 -13.14
CA ILE A 15 1.50 39.53 -12.72
C ILE A 15 2.98 39.16 -12.50
N VAL A 16 3.77 39.66 -13.45
CA VAL A 16 5.05 40.40 -13.31
C VAL A 16 6.32 39.66 -12.83
N LEU A 17 7.15 39.45 -13.85
CA LEU A 17 8.60 39.50 -13.93
C LEU A 17 9.27 40.55 -13.01
N LEU A 18 10.23 40.17 -12.18
CA LEU A 18 11.24 41.09 -11.66
C LEU A 18 12.65 40.50 -11.84
N CYS A 19 13.48 41.26 -12.54
CA CYS A 19 14.86 40.98 -12.85
C CYS A 19 15.79 41.21 -11.64
N THR A 20 16.98 40.63 -11.80
CA THR A 20 18.33 41.15 -11.47
C THR A 20 19.09 40.63 -10.26
N ALA A 21 20.38 40.46 -10.57
CA ALA A 21 21.58 40.62 -9.75
C ALA A 21 22.20 39.34 -9.17
N THR A 22 23.05 38.76 -10.01
CA THR A 22 24.26 38.02 -9.66
C THR A 22 25.10 38.81 -8.65
N ALA A 23 25.47 38.18 -7.53
CA ALA A 23 26.58 38.59 -6.69
C ALA A 23 27.41 37.35 -6.32
N LEU A 24 28.68 37.38 -6.73
CA LEU A 24 29.75 36.47 -6.33
C LEU A 24 30.17 36.79 -4.90
N ILE A 25 30.06 35.82 -3.99
CA ILE A 25 30.68 35.77 -2.66
C ILE A 25 30.97 34.27 -2.48
N GLY A 26 32.20 33.77 -2.49
CA GLY A 26 33.34 34.12 -1.64
C GLY A 26 33.56 32.92 -0.70
N CYS A 27 34.45 31.99 -1.07
CA CYS A 27 34.85 30.86 -0.23
C CYS A 27 35.51 31.40 1.04
N THR A 28 34.74 31.44 2.13
CA THR A 28 35.29 31.59 3.48
C THR A 28 35.65 30.20 3.97
N ALA A 29 36.89 30.06 4.44
CA ALA A 29 37.36 28.88 5.14
C ALA A 29 36.46 28.69 6.37
N GLY A 30 35.73 27.59 6.39
CA GLY A 30 34.86 27.24 7.49
C GLY A 30 35.67 27.01 8.76
N ASP A 31 35.27 27.70 9.83
CA ASP A 31 35.62 27.32 11.19
C ASP A 31 35.16 25.87 11.44
N PRO A 32 35.91 25.08 12.24
CA PRO A 32 35.47 23.74 12.63
C PRO A 32 34.16 23.89 13.40
N LEU A 33 33.08 23.36 12.82
CA LEU A 33 31.80 23.20 13.51
C LEU A 33 32.06 22.35 14.75
N GLU A 34 31.77 22.92 15.92
CA GLU A 34 31.68 22.18 17.17
C GLU A 34 30.69 21.03 16.94
N GLN A 35 31.17 19.80 17.10
CA GLN A 35 30.33 18.62 17.13
C GLN A 35 29.48 18.72 18.40
N ASP A 36 28.23 19.15 18.24
CA ASP A 36 27.19 18.94 19.24
C ASP A 36 27.04 17.42 19.41
N GLU A 37 27.56 16.91 20.53
CA GLU A 37 27.31 15.55 21.02
C GLU A 37 25.87 15.44 21.56
N ASP A 38 24.89 15.67 20.71
CA ASP A 38 23.53 15.17 20.91
C ASP A 38 23.40 13.85 20.14
N SER A 39 24.15 12.83 20.59
CA SER A 39 23.79 11.42 20.39
C SER A 39 22.50 11.18 21.16
N ALA A 40 21.38 11.64 20.58
CA ALA A 40 20.08 11.18 20.97
C ALA A 40 20.04 9.67 20.69
N ASP A 41 19.97 8.89 21.78
CA ASP A 41 19.57 7.50 21.77
C ASP A 41 18.44 7.30 20.75
N ILE A 42 18.78 6.69 19.60
CA ILE A 42 17.78 6.11 18.72
C ILE A 42 17.29 4.87 19.48
N ALA A 43 16.42 5.10 20.45
CA ALA A 43 15.58 4.06 21.00
C ALA A 43 14.86 3.46 19.79
N VAL A 44 15.22 2.22 19.45
CA VAL A 44 14.43 1.36 18.59
C VAL A 44 12.99 1.49 19.09
N ARG A 45 12.16 2.20 18.33
CA ARG A 45 10.71 2.19 18.54
C ARG A 45 10.26 0.76 18.22
N ASN A 46 10.41 -0.13 19.19
CA ASN A 46 9.54 -1.29 19.28
C ASN A 46 8.17 -0.69 19.60
N ASP A 47 7.39 -0.42 18.56
CA ASP A 47 5.96 -0.19 18.67
C ASP A 47 5.31 -1.52 19.14
N ASP A 48 5.56 -1.89 20.39
CA ASP A 48 4.91 -3.00 21.10
C ASP A 48 3.42 -2.68 21.39
N SER A 49 2.90 -1.57 20.85
CA SER A 49 1.52 -1.12 20.99
C SER A 49 0.65 -1.46 19.78
N ALA A 50 1.21 -2.03 18.71
CA ALA A 50 0.41 -2.53 17.61
C ALA A 50 -0.36 -3.78 18.08
N LYS A 51 -1.64 -3.60 18.41
CA LYS A 51 -2.59 -4.70 18.61
C LYS A 51 -2.38 -5.70 17.46
N ALA A 52 -2.14 -6.96 17.79
CA ALA A 52 -1.80 -7.99 16.80
C ALA A 52 -2.75 -7.90 15.60
N PRO A 53 -2.24 -7.77 14.37
CA PRO A 53 -3.08 -7.63 13.20
C PRO A 53 -4.03 -8.84 13.13
N LEU A 54 -5.30 -8.58 12.83
CA LEU A 54 -6.27 -9.65 12.60
C LEU A 54 -5.98 -10.24 11.22
N ASP A 55 -5.76 -11.56 11.16
CA ASP A 55 -5.50 -12.22 9.89
C ASP A 55 -6.83 -12.61 9.23
N ALA A 56 -7.11 -11.99 8.09
CA ALA A 56 -8.23 -12.38 7.25
C ALA A 56 -7.96 -13.75 6.62
N ALA A 57 -8.82 -14.73 6.90
CA ALA A 57 -8.80 -16.04 6.25
C ALA A 57 -9.18 -15.94 4.76
N SER A 58 -10.06 -15.00 4.42
CA SER A 58 -10.34 -14.64 3.03
C SER A 58 -10.91 -13.24 2.89
N VAL A 59 -10.60 -12.61 1.76
CA VAL A 59 -11.23 -11.37 1.31
C VAL A 59 -11.87 -11.60 -0.05
N SER A 60 -13.08 -11.11 -0.23
CA SER A 60 -13.80 -11.14 -1.51
C SER A 60 -14.51 -9.80 -1.74
N ILE A 61 -14.76 -9.48 -3.00
CA ILE A 61 -15.48 -8.26 -3.39
C ILE A 61 -16.60 -8.58 -4.38
N GLN A 62 -17.63 -7.73 -4.38
CA GLN A 62 -18.75 -7.83 -5.30
C GLN A 62 -19.25 -6.44 -5.64
N ARG A 63 -19.47 -6.18 -6.93
CA ARG A 63 -20.12 -4.95 -7.36
C ARG A 63 -21.61 -4.98 -7.01
N LEU A 64 -22.13 -3.89 -6.47
CA LEU A 64 -23.56 -3.72 -6.22
C LEU A 64 -24.33 -3.66 -7.54
N GLU A 65 -25.44 -4.39 -7.62
CA GLU A 65 -26.37 -4.32 -8.77
C GLU A 65 -26.90 -2.88 -8.97
N LYS A 66 -27.17 -2.20 -7.84
CA LYS A 66 -27.59 -0.80 -7.80
C LYS A 66 -26.64 -0.04 -6.88
N PRO A 67 -25.68 0.73 -7.43
CA PRO A 67 -24.85 1.63 -6.64
C PRO A 67 -25.70 2.57 -5.79
N THR A 68 -25.20 2.87 -4.60
CA THR A 68 -25.79 3.83 -3.67
C THR A 68 -25.01 5.14 -3.70
N GLU A 69 -25.48 6.16 -3.00
CA GLU A 69 -24.72 7.41 -2.83
C GLU A 69 -23.44 7.24 -1.99
N PHE A 70 -23.28 6.11 -1.29
CA PHE A 70 -22.17 5.85 -0.37
C PHE A 70 -21.24 4.71 -0.79
N ALA A 71 -21.63 3.91 -1.78
CA ALA A 71 -20.84 2.77 -2.25
C ALA A 71 -21.38 2.18 -3.54
N ASP A 72 -20.49 1.55 -4.30
CA ASP A 72 -20.80 0.71 -5.47
C ASP A 72 -20.32 -0.74 -5.33
N THR A 73 -19.61 -1.05 -4.24
CA THR A 73 -18.93 -2.32 -4.03
C THR A 73 -19.12 -2.81 -2.58
N LYS A 74 -19.41 -4.10 -2.44
CA LYS A 74 -19.34 -4.83 -1.18
C LYS A 74 -17.99 -5.51 -1.03
N ILE A 75 -17.45 -5.47 0.18
CA ILE A 75 -16.25 -6.19 0.58
C ILE A 75 -16.67 -7.20 1.65
N PHE A 76 -16.29 -8.46 1.47
CA PHE A 76 -16.51 -9.52 2.44
C PHE A 76 -15.17 -9.96 3.00
N VAL A 77 -15.05 -9.97 4.33
CA VAL A 77 -13.85 -10.39 5.05
C VAL A 77 -14.22 -11.50 6.02
N THR A 78 -13.66 -12.68 5.81
CA THR A 78 -13.78 -13.79 6.75
C THR A 78 -12.54 -13.81 7.62
N LEU A 79 -12.71 -13.75 8.94
CA LEU A 79 -11.59 -13.85 9.87
C LEU A 79 -11.24 -15.31 10.17
N SER A 80 -10.00 -15.54 10.58
CA SER A 80 -9.63 -16.82 11.17
C SER A 80 -10.41 -17.06 12.47
N LYS A 81 -10.74 -18.33 12.79
CA LYS A 81 -11.50 -18.66 14.01
C LYS A 81 -10.82 -18.12 15.29
N GLY A 82 -9.48 -18.19 15.33
CA GLY A 82 -8.71 -17.68 16.46
C GLY A 82 -8.71 -16.16 16.59
N ASP A 83 -8.90 -15.42 15.49
CA ASP A 83 -8.98 -13.96 15.52
C ASP A 83 -10.39 -13.45 15.79
N ALA A 84 -11.41 -14.18 15.36
CA ALA A 84 -12.80 -13.89 15.71
C ALA A 84 -13.00 -13.92 17.24
N GLU A 85 -12.36 -14.84 17.94
CA GLU A 85 -12.40 -14.96 19.41
C GLU A 85 -11.74 -13.78 20.14
N LYS A 86 -10.88 -13.00 19.46
CA LYS A 86 -10.18 -11.82 20.01
C LYS A 86 -10.97 -10.51 19.89
N LEU A 87 -12.10 -10.51 19.19
CA LEU A 87 -12.88 -9.30 18.96
C LEU A 87 -13.68 -8.91 20.21
N ALA A 88 -13.27 -7.80 20.83
CA ALA A 88 -14.00 -7.19 21.95
C ALA A 88 -15.40 -6.65 21.55
N ASN A 89 -15.55 -6.26 20.28
CA ASN A 89 -16.84 -6.01 19.64
C ASN A 89 -16.87 -6.78 18.30
N PRO A 90 -17.48 -7.97 18.26
CA PRO A 90 -17.44 -8.84 17.09
C PRO A 90 -18.27 -8.33 15.92
N GLN A 91 -18.88 -7.15 16.03
CA GLN A 91 -19.81 -6.64 15.03
C GLN A 91 -19.22 -5.54 14.14
N VAL A 92 -18.07 -4.94 14.50
CA VAL A 92 -17.48 -3.84 13.72
C VAL A 92 -15.95 -3.89 13.71
N VAL A 93 -15.35 -3.91 12.52
CA VAL A 93 -13.89 -3.82 12.31
C VAL A 93 -13.61 -2.68 11.33
N GLY A 94 -12.64 -1.81 11.64
CA GLY A 94 -12.14 -0.81 10.70
C GLY A 94 -11.03 -1.40 9.82
N ALA A 95 -11.08 -1.13 8.52
CA ALA A 95 -10.05 -1.50 7.55
C ALA A 95 -9.76 -0.35 6.58
N GLY A 96 -8.56 -0.25 6.04
CA GLY A 96 -8.19 0.83 5.11
C GLY A 96 -7.42 1.97 5.78
N ASP A 97 -7.54 3.16 5.20
CA ASP A 97 -6.81 4.35 5.65
C ASP A 97 -7.36 4.86 7.00
N GLU A 98 -6.49 5.42 7.84
CA GLU A 98 -6.88 6.03 9.12
C GLU A 98 -7.85 7.21 8.91
N ASP A 99 -7.68 7.95 7.81
CA ASP A 99 -8.52 9.12 7.48
C ASP A 99 -9.83 8.73 6.78
N ALA A 100 -9.92 7.51 6.27
CA ALA A 100 -11.10 6.99 5.56
C ALA A 100 -11.31 5.49 5.81
N PRO A 101 -11.60 5.09 7.06
CA PRO A 101 -11.73 3.68 7.39
C PRO A 101 -13.02 3.10 6.79
N ILE A 102 -12.88 1.96 6.14
CA ILE A 102 -13.97 1.08 5.74
C ILE A 102 -14.45 0.35 7.00
N VAL A 103 -15.72 0.56 7.32
CA VAL A 103 -16.37 -0.11 8.44
C VAL A 103 -16.93 -1.45 7.96
N LEU A 104 -16.37 -2.55 8.47
CA LEU A 104 -16.82 -3.92 8.21
C LEU A 104 -17.78 -4.37 9.32
N ARG A 105 -18.90 -5.01 8.99
CA ARG A 105 -19.97 -5.38 9.94
C ARG A 105 -20.38 -6.85 9.85
N ASP A 106 -20.73 -7.45 10.99
CA ASP A 106 -21.30 -8.82 11.13
C ASP A 106 -22.57 -8.78 12.02
N ASP A 107 -23.43 -7.79 11.79
CA ASP A 107 -24.63 -7.52 12.61
C ASP A 107 -25.97 -7.65 11.85
N GLY A 108 -25.94 -8.17 10.63
CA GLY A 108 -27.08 -8.32 9.73
C GLY A 108 -27.60 -7.00 9.18
N LYS A 109 -26.81 -5.92 9.26
CA LYS A 109 -27.18 -4.57 8.81
C LYS A 109 -26.13 -4.01 7.86
N GLY A 110 -26.51 -2.95 7.14
CA GLY A 110 -25.56 -2.18 6.34
C GLY A 110 -24.92 -2.96 5.18
N GLY A 111 -25.59 -4.01 4.69
CA GLY A 111 -25.10 -4.83 3.59
C GLY A 111 -24.66 -6.24 4.00
N ASP A 112 -24.49 -6.48 5.30
CA ASP A 112 -24.29 -7.81 5.87
C ASP A 112 -25.57 -8.66 5.75
N GLU A 113 -25.43 -9.87 5.22
CA GLU A 113 -26.54 -10.77 4.95
C GLU A 113 -26.97 -11.55 6.19
N LYS A 114 -26.04 -11.83 7.11
CA LYS A 114 -26.30 -12.70 8.26
C LYS A 114 -25.41 -12.36 9.45
N ALA A 115 -26.06 -11.84 10.50
CA ALA A 115 -25.40 -11.55 11.76
C ALA A 115 -24.75 -12.79 12.41
N GLY A 116 -23.52 -12.62 12.88
CA GLY A 116 -22.78 -13.57 13.70
C GLY A 116 -22.25 -14.78 12.94
N ASP A 117 -22.07 -14.67 11.63
CA ASP A 117 -21.51 -15.76 10.81
C ASP A 117 -20.00 -15.62 10.55
N LEU A 118 -19.37 -14.58 11.12
CA LEU A 118 -17.95 -14.23 10.98
C LEU A 118 -17.57 -13.80 9.56
N VAL A 119 -18.55 -13.44 8.72
CA VAL A 119 -18.35 -12.82 7.42
C VAL A 119 -18.66 -11.33 7.53
N PHE A 120 -17.61 -10.55 7.77
CA PHE A 120 -17.74 -9.12 7.91
C PHE A 120 -17.95 -8.47 6.54
N THR A 121 -18.98 -7.65 6.42
CA THR A 121 -19.32 -6.93 5.19
C THR A 121 -19.04 -5.44 5.33
N GLY A 122 -18.28 -4.89 4.39
CA GLY A 122 -18.05 -3.46 4.22
C GLY A 122 -18.60 -2.93 2.91
N LEU A 123 -18.83 -1.62 2.87
CA LEU A 123 -19.23 -0.89 1.67
C LEU A 123 -18.14 0.10 1.28
N ALA A 124 -17.81 0.15 -0.01
CA ALA A 124 -16.77 1.04 -0.55
C ALA A 124 -17.08 1.44 -1.99
N PHE A 125 -16.32 2.41 -2.49
CA PHE A 125 -16.25 2.74 -3.91
C PHE A 125 -15.04 2.07 -4.55
N ALA A 126 -15.26 1.35 -5.65
CA ALA A 126 -14.19 0.82 -6.47
C ALA A 126 -13.86 1.80 -7.62
N ASP A 127 -12.58 2.08 -7.83
CA ASP A 127 -12.14 2.80 -9.02
C ASP A 127 -12.12 1.83 -10.22
N ILE A 128 -13.25 1.78 -10.91
CA ILE A 128 -13.47 0.87 -12.04
C ILE A 128 -12.51 1.13 -13.20
N ASP A 129 -12.16 2.40 -13.45
CA ASP A 129 -11.27 2.76 -14.55
C ASP A 129 -9.83 2.38 -14.20
N ALA A 130 -9.41 2.56 -12.95
CA ALA A 130 -8.12 2.05 -12.47
C ALA A 130 -8.05 0.52 -12.54
N LEU A 131 -9.11 -0.20 -12.18
CA LEU A 131 -9.15 -1.67 -12.28
C LEU A 131 -9.03 -2.15 -13.73
N LYS A 132 -9.70 -1.50 -14.69
CA LYS A 132 -9.57 -1.81 -16.12
C LYS A 132 -8.17 -1.52 -16.65
N ALA A 133 -7.66 -0.33 -16.39
CA ALA A 133 -6.31 0.08 -16.82
C ALA A 133 -5.25 -0.89 -16.28
N ARG A 134 -5.45 -1.39 -15.07
CA ARG A 134 -4.61 -2.43 -14.46
C ARG A 134 -4.73 -3.76 -15.18
N ALA A 135 -5.94 -4.28 -15.39
CA ALA A 135 -6.13 -5.55 -16.09
C ALA A 135 -5.50 -5.55 -17.49
N GLU A 136 -5.58 -4.42 -18.20
CA GLU A 136 -4.90 -4.23 -19.50
C GLU A 136 -3.37 -4.24 -19.37
N ALA A 137 -2.81 -3.71 -18.27
CA ALA A 137 -1.39 -3.76 -18.01
C ALA A 137 -0.93 -5.18 -17.67
N GLU A 138 -1.69 -5.92 -16.86
CA GLU A 138 -1.42 -7.32 -16.49
C GLU A 138 -1.47 -8.24 -17.70
N ALA A 139 -2.43 -8.05 -18.62
CA ALA A 139 -2.53 -8.85 -19.85
C ALA A 139 -1.29 -8.73 -20.77
N LYS A 140 -0.46 -7.70 -20.57
CA LYS A 140 0.80 -7.50 -21.32
C LYS A 140 2.02 -8.12 -20.61
N GLN A 141 1.86 -8.63 -19.39
CA GLN A 141 2.92 -9.25 -18.61
C GLN A 141 2.91 -10.76 -18.84
N ASP A 142 4.09 -11.35 -19.08
CA ASP A 142 4.28 -12.81 -19.10
C ASP A 142 4.82 -13.27 -17.75
N VAL A 143 4.03 -13.07 -16.69
CA VAL A 143 4.36 -13.54 -15.35
C VAL A 143 3.45 -14.71 -15.00
N LYS A 144 4.05 -15.89 -14.83
CA LYS A 144 3.32 -17.13 -14.52
C LYS A 144 3.34 -17.46 -13.04
N ASP A 145 4.40 -17.02 -12.36
CA ASP A 145 4.66 -17.36 -10.97
C ASP A 145 5.09 -16.11 -10.19
N VAL A 146 4.71 -16.07 -8.92
CA VAL A 146 5.04 -15.01 -7.97
C VAL A 146 5.77 -15.59 -6.76
N PRO A 147 6.85 -14.93 -6.29
CA PRO A 147 7.56 -15.38 -5.11
C PRO A 147 6.71 -15.21 -3.85
N GLN A 148 6.64 -16.27 -3.05
CA GLN A 148 6.12 -16.26 -1.69
C GLN A 148 7.28 -16.16 -0.72
N PHE A 149 7.23 -15.12 0.10
CA PHE A 149 8.28 -14.80 1.07
C PHE A 149 7.91 -15.34 2.45
N VAL A 150 8.93 -15.82 3.16
CA VAL A 150 8.88 -16.00 4.62
C VAL A 150 10.02 -15.17 5.21
N GLY A 151 9.66 -14.11 5.93
CA GLY A 151 10.62 -13.10 6.34
C GLY A 151 11.24 -12.39 5.12
N ARG A 152 12.57 -12.53 4.95
CA ARG A 152 13.34 -11.89 3.87
C ARG A 152 13.75 -12.87 2.76
N SER A 153 13.30 -14.12 2.81
CA SER A 153 13.70 -15.17 1.88
C SER A 153 12.52 -15.62 1.02
N VAL A 154 12.78 -15.92 -0.26
CA VAL A 154 11.80 -16.59 -1.13
C VAL A 154 11.83 -18.08 -0.80
N GLU A 155 10.74 -18.58 -0.23
CA GLU A 155 10.61 -20.00 0.12
C GLU A 155 9.95 -20.81 -1.00
N LYS A 156 9.05 -20.18 -1.75
CA LYS A 156 8.23 -20.86 -2.77
C LYS A 156 7.82 -19.93 -3.89
N LEU A 157 7.62 -20.49 -5.08
CA LEU A 157 6.90 -19.84 -6.18
C LEU A 157 5.44 -20.33 -6.19
N ALA A 158 4.49 -19.42 -6.30
CA ALA A 158 3.07 -19.73 -6.46
C ALA A 158 2.58 -19.23 -7.83
N PRO A 159 1.61 -19.91 -8.46
CA PRO A 159 1.01 -19.41 -9.69
C PRO A 159 0.46 -18.00 -9.50
N ALA A 160 0.73 -17.14 -10.46
CA ALA A 160 0.19 -15.79 -10.48
C ALA A 160 -1.30 -15.83 -10.84
N GLU A 161 -2.12 -15.14 -10.07
CA GLU A 161 -3.56 -15.07 -10.26
C GLU A 161 -3.96 -13.65 -10.69
N ALA A 162 -4.67 -13.55 -11.81
CA ALA A 162 -5.27 -12.31 -12.28
C ALA A 162 -6.63 -12.08 -11.59
N LEU A 163 -7.02 -10.82 -11.47
CA LEU A 163 -8.36 -10.48 -11.01
C LEU A 163 -9.38 -10.83 -12.10
N ASP A 164 -10.42 -11.60 -11.77
CA ASP A 164 -11.54 -11.89 -12.68
C ASP A 164 -12.45 -10.66 -12.82
N LEU A 165 -11.99 -9.72 -13.64
CA LEU A 165 -12.63 -8.42 -13.83
C LEU A 165 -14.01 -8.56 -14.48
N ASP A 166 -14.17 -9.49 -15.43
CA ASP A 166 -15.44 -9.72 -16.11
C ASP A 166 -16.51 -10.21 -15.12
N LYS A 167 -16.16 -11.15 -14.24
CA LYS A 167 -17.06 -11.61 -13.18
C LYS A 167 -17.40 -10.49 -12.20
N PHE A 168 -16.41 -9.68 -11.80
CA PHE A 168 -16.65 -8.54 -10.90
C PHE A 168 -17.58 -7.50 -11.53
N LEU A 169 -17.33 -7.10 -12.78
CA LEU A 169 -18.14 -6.11 -13.49
C LEU A 169 -19.56 -6.63 -13.77
N GLY A 170 -19.72 -7.94 -13.93
CA GLY A 170 -21.00 -8.64 -14.02
C GLY A 170 -21.76 -8.80 -12.70
N GLY A 171 -21.25 -8.25 -11.58
CA GLY A 171 -21.89 -8.33 -10.26
C GLY A 171 -21.66 -9.65 -9.51
N GLY A 172 -20.75 -10.50 -10.01
CA GLY A 172 -20.34 -11.72 -9.34
C GLY A 172 -19.42 -11.46 -8.16
N VAL A 173 -19.47 -12.34 -7.15
CA VAL A 173 -18.52 -12.34 -6.03
C VAL A 173 -17.19 -12.92 -6.51
N ILE A 174 -16.11 -12.17 -6.33
CA ILE A 174 -14.74 -12.59 -6.64
C ILE A 174 -13.91 -12.65 -5.37
N LYS A 175 -13.16 -13.74 -5.20
CA LYS A 175 -12.20 -13.88 -4.09
C LYS A 175 -10.90 -13.19 -4.48
N LEU A 176 -10.40 -12.33 -3.61
CA LEU A 176 -9.06 -11.77 -3.77
C LEU A 176 -8.06 -12.85 -3.34
N PRO A 177 -7.16 -13.30 -4.23
CA PRO A 177 -6.11 -14.20 -3.83
C PRO A 177 -5.18 -13.44 -2.87
N GLY A 178 -4.81 -14.08 -1.76
CA GLY A 178 -3.99 -13.45 -0.73
C GLY A 178 -2.68 -12.92 -1.31
N ALA A 179 -2.22 -11.76 -0.83
CA ALA A 179 -0.92 -11.23 -1.24
C ALA A 179 0.20 -12.24 -0.90
N PRO A 180 1.19 -12.47 -1.79
CA PRO A 180 1.46 -11.75 -3.04
C PRO A 180 0.93 -12.47 -4.31
N LYS A 181 -0.07 -13.35 -4.22
CA LYS A 181 -0.57 -14.14 -5.38
C LYS A 181 -1.11 -13.32 -6.54
N LEU A 182 -1.52 -12.08 -6.27
CA LEU A 182 -1.99 -11.14 -7.28
C LEU A 182 -0.84 -10.66 -8.15
N LEU A 183 -1.01 -10.73 -9.47
CA LEU A 183 -0.03 -10.26 -10.47
C LEU A 183 0.46 -8.84 -10.17
N PHE A 184 -0.44 -7.98 -9.71
CA PHE A 184 -0.10 -6.60 -9.41
C PHE A 184 0.60 -6.36 -8.07
N SER A 185 0.66 -7.35 -7.18
CA SER A 185 1.40 -7.25 -5.92
C SER A 185 2.90 -7.40 -6.15
N LEU A 186 3.31 -7.72 -7.37
CA LEU A 186 4.69 -7.72 -7.79
C LEU A 186 5.13 -6.27 -7.95
N ALA A 187 6.01 -5.82 -7.07
CA ALA A 187 6.88 -4.69 -7.38
C ALA A 187 7.43 -4.92 -8.79
N ASN A 188 7.30 -3.94 -9.68
CA ASN A 188 7.75 -4.09 -11.07
C ASN A 188 9.21 -4.54 -11.04
N ALA A 189 9.45 -5.84 -11.28
CA ALA A 189 10.74 -6.46 -11.01
C ALA A 189 11.84 -5.88 -11.90
N ARG A 190 11.47 -5.31 -13.05
CA ARG A 190 12.40 -4.60 -13.94
C ARG A 190 12.82 -3.23 -13.41
N HIS A 191 12.10 -2.68 -12.45
CA HIS A 191 12.32 -1.36 -11.84
C HIS A 191 12.56 -1.46 -10.33
N SER A 192 12.66 -2.67 -9.78
CA SER A 192 12.83 -2.92 -8.35
C SER A 192 14.11 -3.69 -8.14
N LEU A 193 15.05 -3.12 -7.39
CA LEU A 193 16.21 -3.85 -6.93
C LEU A 193 15.77 -4.77 -5.79
N MET A 194 15.63 -6.05 -6.07
CA MET A 194 15.32 -7.05 -5.07
C MET A 194 16.62 -7.70 -4.59
N ILE A 195 16.90 -7.62 -3.28
CA ILE A 195 18.03 -8.33 -2.68
C ILE A 195 17.65 -9.82 -2.64
N THR A 196 18.28 -10.61 -3.51
CA THR A 196 18.03 -12.07 -3.60
C THR A 196 18.87 -12.88 -2.63
N ASP A 197 19.93 -12.28 -2.07
CA ASP A 197 20.80 -12.92 -1.09
C ASP A 197 21.21 -11.90 -0.01
N PRO A 198 20.81 -12.11 1.26
CA PRO A 198 21.21 -11.26 2.37
C PRO A 198 22.74 -11.14 2.53
N SER A 199 23.52 -12.09 2.04
CA SER A 199 24.99 -12.03 2.05
C SER A 199 25.52 -10.80 1.34
N VAL A 200 24.82 -10.31 0.30
CA VAL A 200 25.21 -9.12 -0.46
C VAL A 200 25.15 -7.85 0.39
N VAL A 201 24.23 -7.77 1.34
CA VAL A 201 24.11 -6.62 2.27
C VAL A 201 25.02 -6.78 3.48
N ARG A 202 25.33 -8.02 3.87
CA ARG A 202 26.17 -8.36 5.03
C ARG A 202 27.65 -8.50 4.71
N ASP A 203 28.05 -8.33 3.45
CA ASP A 203 29.44 -8.32 3.04
C ASP A 203 30.04 -6.91 3.24
N PHE A 204 30.60 -6.68 4.43
CA PHE A 204 31.24 -5.41 4.79
C PHE A 204 32.44 -5.04 3.91
N THR A 205 32.94 -5.93 3.05
CA THR A 205 33.93 -5.53 2.04
C THR A 205 33.32 -4.79 0.85
N ARG A 206 31.99 -4.80 0.74
CA ARG A 206 31.20 -4.23 -0.38
C ARG A 206 30.11 -3.26 0.08
N THR A 207 29.63 -3.40 1.30
CA THR A 207 28.64 -2.53 1.92
C THR A 207 29.23 -1.80 3.11
N TYR A 208 28.61 -0.67 3.46
CA TYR A 208 28.96 0.15 4.61
C TYR A 208 27.79 0.14 5.59
N ASP A 209 28.08 -0.12 6.86
CA ASP A 209 27.11 -0.08 7.94
C ASP A 209 27.27 1.24 8.71
N PRO A 210 26.36 2.22 8.49
CA PRO A 210 26.46 3.52 9.15
C PRO A 210 26.20 3.44 10.67
N CYS A 211 25.60 2.36 11.17
CA CYS A 211 25.32 2.20 12.60
C CYS A 211 26.58 1.79 13.40
N THR A 212 27.54 1.15 12.75
CA THR A 212 28.78 0.68 13.39
C THR A 212 30.03 1.36 12.87
N ASP A 213 29.92 2.23 11.86
CA ASP A 213 31.03 2.86 11.14
C ASP A 213 32.03 1.81 10.61
N THR A 214 31.50 0.68 10.12
CA THR A 214 32.31 -0.41 9.57
C THR A 214 31.94 -0.75 8.13
N GLY A 215 32.96 -1.14 7.36
CA GLY A 215 32.81 -1.60 5.98
C GLY A 215 33.31 -0.61 4.93
N ALA A 216 32.93 -0.83 3.67
CA ALA A 216 33.42 -0.06 2.53
C ALA A 216 32.55 1.18 2.27
N ALA A 217 32.91 2.31 2.90
CA ALA A 217 32.19 3.60 2.80
C ALA A 217 32.01 4.14 1.36
N MET A 218 32.82 3.66 0.41
CA MET A 218 32.76 4.02 -1.02
C MET A 218 32.47 2.80 -1.91
N GLY A 219 31.89 1.74 -1.35
CA GLY A 219 31.54 0.54 -2.09
C GLY A 219 30.47 0.80 -3.17
N PRO A 220 30.38 0.00 -4.23
CA PRO A 220 29.39 0.18 -5.30
C PRO A 220 27.93 0.09 -4.84
N TRP A 221 27.69 -0.32 -3.59
CA TRP A 221 26.39 -0.44 -2.94
C TRP A 221 26.25 0.46 -1.70
N SER A 222 27.21 1.37 -1.48
CA SER A 222 27.09 2.42 -0.46
C SER A 222 26.18 3.52 -1.02
N SER A 223 25.01 3.70 -0.41
CA SER A 223 24.15 4.84 -0.72
C SER A 223 24.79 6.09 -0.12
N ALA A 224 25.31 6.97 -0.97
CA ALA A 224 25.67 8.32 -0.55
C ALA A 224 24.41 9.00 0.01
N ILE A 225 24.45 9.36 1.28
CA ILE A 225 23.48 10.25 1.92
C ILE A 225 23.86 11.68 1.53
#